data_AF-A0A6A4NWA4-F1
#
_entry.id   AF-A0A6A4NWA4-F1
#
_cell.length_a   1.000
_cell.length_b   1.000
_cell.length_c   1.000
_cell.angle_alpha   90.00
_cell.angle_beta   90.00
_cell.angle_gamma   90.00
#
_symmetry.space_group_name_H-M   'P 1'
#
loop_
_entity.id
_entity.type
_entity.pdbx_description
1 polymer ?
#
loop_
_entity_poly.entity_id
_entity_poly.type
_entity_poly.pdbx_seq_one_letter_code
_entity_poly.pdbx_strand_id
1 'polypeptide(L)' 'MRGLMVEKDPGLSWIEAKKDIHVFSSGDISHPMADEVQAELHRLKRNMIRTKSDDSETQKACYLNCTG' A
#
# COMPACT_ATOMS: atom_id res chain seq x y z
N MET A 1 -18.56 -13.94 -26.55
CA MET A 1 -18.90 -13.34 -25.25
C MET A 1 -17.74 -12.46 -24.81
N ARG A 2 -18.04 -11.26 -24.30
CA ARG A 2 -17.05 -10.26 -23.84
C ARG A 2 -16.32 -10.78 -22.60
N GLY A 3 -15.09 -10.30 -22.41
CA GLY A 3 -14.07 -10.83 -21.50
C GLY A 3 -14.55 -11.33 -20.13
N LEU A 4 -14.21 -12.58 -19.82
CA LEU A 4 -13.98 -12.98 -18.43
C LEU A 4 -12.65 -12.33 -18.03
N MET A 5 -12.73 -11.16 -17.40
CA MET A 5 -11.62 -10.69 -16.56
C MET A 5 -11.53 -11.72 -15.44
N VAL A 6 -10.54 -12.61 -15.53
CA VAL A 6 -10.14 -13.43 -14.37
C VAL A 6 -9.70 -12.41 -13.33
N GLU A 7 -10.51 -12.23 -12.27
CA GLU A 7 -10.05 -11.45 -11.13
C GLU A 7 -8.76 -12.10 -10.65
N LYS A 8 -7.67 -11.34 -10.70
CA LYS A 8 -6.42 -11.81 -10.11
C LYS A 8 -6.67 -11.94 -8.62
N ASP A 9 -6.32 -13.09 -8.06
CA ASP A 9 -6.34 -13.25 -6.61
C ASP A 9 -5.55 -12.08 -5.98
N PRO A 10 -6.09 -11.43 -4.95
CA PRO A 10 -5.39 -10.36 -4.27
C PRO A 10 -4.03 -10.85 -3.80
N GLY A 11 -3.04 -9.96 -3.83
CA GLY A 11 -1.69 -10.28 -3.41
C GLY A 11 -1.68 -10.76 -1.96
N LEU A 12 -1.13 -11.95 -1.74
CA LEU A 12 -0.84 -12.48 -0.41
C LEU A 12 0.59 -12.13 -0.02
N SER A 13 0.75 -11.65 1.20
CA SER A 13 2.05 -11.37 1.81
C SER A 13 2.11 -12.00 3.19
N TRP A 14 3.32 -12.21 3.71
CA TRP A 14 3.52 -12.69 5.07
C TRP A 14 4.68 -11.98 5.74
N ILE A 15 4.66 -11.97 7.06
CA ILE A 15 5.81 -11.61 7.89
C ILE A 15 6.00 -12.68 8.98
N GLU A 16 7.23 -12.85 9.43
CA GLU A 16 7.54 -13.62 10.63
C GLU A 16 7.88 -12.66 11.77
N ALA A 17 7.16 -12.76 12.88
CA ALA A 17 7.39 -11.95 14.07
C ALA A 17 7.26 -12.84 15.32
N LYS A 18 8.24 -12.75 16.24
CA LYS A 18 8.23 -13.53 17.49
C LYS A 18 8.05 -15.06 17.31
N LYS A 19 8.52 -15.62 16.18
CA LYS A 19 8.35 -17.03 15.76
C LYS A 19 6.94 -17.40 15.30
N ASP A 20 6.06 -16.42 15.09
CA ASP A 20 4.75 -16.60 14.49
C ASP A 20 4.73 -16.03 13.06
N ILE A 21 4.05 -16.74 12.15
CA ILE A 21 3.83 -16.30 10.77
C ILE A 21 2.47 -15.62 10.70
N HIS A 22 2.47 -14.37 10.22
CA HIS A 22 1.26 -13.59 9.99
C HIS A 22 1.07 -13.40 8.50
N VAL A 23 -0.06 -13.85 7.97
CA VAL A 23 -0.43 -13.73 6.55
C VAL A 23 -1.42 -12.58 6.38
N PHE A 24 -1.22 -11.78 5.34
CA PHE A 24 -2.06 -10.64 5.00
C PHE A 24 -2.44 -10.69 3.53
N SER A 25 -3.73 -10.53 3.26
CA SER A 25 -4.23 -10.32 1.90
C SER A 25 -4.42 -8.83 1.63
N SER A 26 -4.16 -8.41 0.40
CA SER A 26 -4.40 -7.03 -0.03
C SER A 26 -5.88 -6.66 0.13
N GLY A 27 -6.16 -5.62 0.93
CA GLY A 27 -7.52 -5.14 1.18
C GLY A 27 -8.29 -5.89 2.28
N ASP A 28 -7.64 -6.83 2.98
CA ASP A 28 -8.24 -7.50 4.13
C ASP A 28 -8.39 -6.55 5.33
N ILE A 29 -9.59 -6.54 5.90
CA ILE A 29 -9.98 -5.77 7.10
C ILE A 29 -10.57 -6.68 8.19
N SER A 30 -10.59 -7.99 7.98
CA SER A 30 -11.22 -8.96 8.89
C SER A 30 -10.39 -9.25 10.14
N HIS A 31 -9.10 -8.89 10.13
CA HIS A 31 -8.21 -9.10 11.26
C HIS A 31 -8.69 -8.29 12.48
N PRO A 32 -8.81 -8.89 13.69
CA PRO A 32 -9.29 -8.18 14.89
C PRO A 32 -8.48 -6.92 15.27
N MET A 33 -7.24 -6.84 14.78
CA MET A 33 -6.32 -5.72 15.00
C MET A 33 -6.12 -4.84 13.76
N ALA A 34 -6.97 -4.93 12.73
CA ALA A 34 -6.79 -4.20 11.48
C ALA A 34 -6.63 -2.69 11.71
N ASP A 35 -7.47 -2.10 12.57
CA ASP A 35 -7.41 -0.67 12.92
C ASP A 35 -6.10 -0.28 13.58
N GLU A 36 -5.60 -1.09 14.52
CA GLU A 36 -4.33 -0.85 15.23
C GLU A 36 -3.14 -0.91 14.27
N VAL A 37 -3.10 -1.95 13.42
CA VAL A 37 -2.05 -2.12 12.40
C VAL A 37 -2.05 -0.95 11.42
N GLN A 38 -3.22 -0.52 10.97
CA GLN A 38 -3.36 0.63 10.07
C GLN A 38 -2.92 1.94 10.75
N ALA A 39 -3.31 2.18 12.00
CA ALA A 39 -2.91 3.36 12.76
C ALA A 39 -1.38 3.42 12.94
N GLU A 40 -0.75 2.30 13.28
CA GLU A 40 0.70 2.19 13.40
C GLU A 40 1.42 2.41 12.07
N LEU A 41 0.91 1.84 10.98
CA LEU A 41 1.45 2.09 9.64
C LEU A 41 1.38 3.57 9.25
N HIS A 42 0.26 4.25 9.56
CA HIS A 42 0.14 5.69 9.35
C HIS A 42 1.14 6.49 10.20
N ARG A 43 1.34 6.13 11.46
CA ARG A 43 2.33 6.75 12.36
C ARG A 43 3.75 6.59 11.79
N LEU A 44 4.13 5.37 11.40
CA LEU A 44 5.42 5.08 10.80
C LEU A 44 5.62 5.85 9.50
N LYS A 45 4.62 5.88 8.61
CA LYS A 45 4.65 6.64 7.36
C LYS A 45 4.92 8.13 7.62
N ARG A 46 4.24 8.74 8.61
CA ARG A 46 4.50 10.13 9.01
C ARG A 46 5.95 10.33 9.48
N ASN A 47 6.51 9.38 10.21
CA ASN A 47 7.90 9.44 10.68
C ASN A 47 8.93 9.20 9.56
N MET A 48 8.57 8.42 8.54
CA MET A 48 9.41 8.16 7.37
C MET A 48 9.38 9.32 6.36
N ILE A 49 8.35 10.18 6.40
CA ILE A 49 8.33 11.46 5.68
C ILE A 49 9.27 12.41 6.42
N ARG A 50 10.57 12.21 6.24
CA ARG A 50 11.55 13.28 6.42
C ARG A 50 11.27 14.34 5.37
N THR A 51 11.23 15.59 5.81
CA THR A 51 11.08 16.82 5.01
C THR A 51 11.83 16.74 3.67
N LYS A 52 11.10 16.47 2.58
CA LYS A 52 11.48 17.01 1.28
C LYS A 52 10.80 18.37 1.14
N SER A 53 11.47 19.43 1.60
CA SER A 53 11.57 20.57 0.70
C SER A 53 12.29 20.03 -0.55
N ASP A 54 11.74 20.29 -1.74
CA ASP A 54 12.23 19.83 -3.06
C ASP A 54 11.86 18.35 -3.35
N ASP A 55 10.74 18.02 -4.01
CA ASP A 55 10.62 18.01 -5.48
C ASP A 55 9.14 18.02 -5.94
N SER A 56 8.35 19.03 -5.57
CA SER A 56 6.98 19.19 -6.11
C SER A 56 6.93 19.57 -7.60
N GLU A 57 8.07 19.71 -8.26
CA GLU A 57 8.18 20.04 -9.69
C GLU A 57 8.12 18.77 -10.57
N THR A 58 8.68 17.65 -10.13
CA THR A 58 8.95 16.50 -11.02
C THR A 58 7.74 15.59 -11.24
N GLN A 59 6.76 15.55 -10.32
CA GLN A 59 5.53 14.79 -10.51
C GLN A 59 4.50 15.49 -11.42
N LYS A 60 4.57 16.82 -11.58
CA LYS A 60 3.72 17.54 -12.54
C LYS A 60 4.17 17.32 -13.97
N ALA A 61 5.48 17.25 -14.21
CA ALA A 61 6.03 16.97 -15.53
C ALA A 61 5.59 15.59 -16.07
N CYS A 62 5.56 14.55 -15.22
CA CYS A 62 5.11 13.22 -15.64
C CYS A 62 3.61 13.16 -15.96
N TYR A 63 2.76 13.91 -15.23
CA TYR A 63 1.31 13.92 -15.49
C TYR A 63 0.93 14.63 -16.79
N LEU A 64 1.64 15.71 -17.14
CA LEU A 64 1.37 16.50 -18.35
C LEU A 64 1.89 15.83 -19.63
N ASN A 65 2.95 15.02 -19.53
CA ASN A 65 3.54 14.32 -20.68
C ASN A 65 2.78 13.05 -21.08
N CYS A 66 1.79 12.60 -20.29
CA CYS A 66 0.96 11.44 -20.60
C CYS A 66 -0.42 11.80 -21.17
N THR A 67 -0.75 13.09 -21.26
CA THR A 67 -2.01 13.59 -21.85
C THR A 67 -1.83 14.22 -23.23
N GLY A 68 -0.73 13.87 -23.93
CA GLY A 68 -0.51 14.21 -25.33
C GLY A 68 -1.28 13.30 -26.28
#